data_AF-A0A026WMH6-F1
#
_entry.id   AF-A0A026WMH6-F1
#
_cell.length_a   1.000
_cell.length_b   1.000
_cell.length_c   1.000
_cell.angle_alpha   90.00
_cell.angle_beta   90.00
_cell.angle_gamma   90.00
#
_symmetry.space_group_name_H-M   'P 1'
#
loop_
_entity.id
_entity.type
_entity.pdbx_description
1 polymer ?
#
loop_
_entity_poly.entity_id
_entity_poly.type
_entity_poly.pdbx_seq_one_letter_code
_entity_poly.pdbx_strand_id
1 'polypeptide(L)'
;MITSLKLFANIIGVICMHVTGLIKWCYCIRYNEEIVHIVTKLEKCHVLCQQFDNCEKGTSISQIYKDEMEYARRWSNWYLWWSLCIYIYGVIHWCSNPFLAHLLADHTNSINQTFRKINLPYIGWYPIDIDDMENFICVYLLQFSGSISSVLGIAWFDAFYICMVLIICAQFQYINTILENTDFHNATFALERKLKNCLDCHVQIIK
;
A
#
# COMPACT_ATOMS: atom_id res chain seq x y z
N MET A 1 26.30 28.82 -7.96
CA MET A 1 24.84 28.77 -8.26
C MET A 1 24.39 27.41 -8.81
N ILE A 2 25.06 26.84 -9.83
CA ILE A 2 24.69 25.50 -10.37
C ILE A 2 24.92 24.39 -9.34
N THR A 3 26.03 24.44 -8.59
CA THR A 3 26.38 23.44 -7.56
C THR A 3 25.40 23.43 -6.39
N SER A 4 24.92 24.61 -5.97
CA SER A 4 23.92 24.75 -4.90
C SER A 4 22.54 24.24 -5.32
N LEU A 5 22.16 24.41 -6.59
CA LEU A 5 20.90 23.90 -7.11
C LEU A 5 20.89 22.37 -7.20
N LYS A 6 21.99 21.76 -7.65
CA LYS A 6 22.16 20.29 -7.66
C LYS A 6 22.10 19.70 -6.25
N LEU A 7 22.78 20.33 -5.30
CA LEU A 7 22.74 19.93 -3.89
C LEU A 7 21.32 20.01 -3.32
N PHE A 8 20.62 21.11 -3.58
CA PHE A 8 19.23 21.28 -3.17
C PHE A 8 18.30 20.20 -3.75
N ALA A 9 18.41 19.93 -5.05
CA ALA A 9 17.62 18.89 -5.72
C ALA A 9 17.85 17.50 -5.13
N ASN A 10 19.09 17.16 -4.77
CA ASN A 10 19.41 15.88 -4.13
C ASN A 10 18.82 15.78 -2.71
N ILE A 11 18.80 16.88 -1.95
CA ILE A 11 18.30 16.90 -0.58
C ILE A 11 16.76 16.87 -0.55
N ILE A 12 16.10 17.66 -1.41
CA ILE A 12 14.65 17.82 -1.35
C ILE A 12 13.90 16.52 -1.64
N GLY A 13 14.36 15.73 -2.61
CA GLY A 13 13.73 14.44 -2.93
C GLY A 13 13.78 13.45 -1.75
N VAL A 14 14.93 13.41 -1.08
CA VAL A 14 15.15 12.56 0.10
C VAL A 14 14.27 13.00 1.27
N ILE A 15 14.23 14.30 1.57
CA ILE A 15 13.38 14.85 2.63
C ILE A 15 11.91 14.53 2.34
N CYS A 16 11.44 14.77 1.11
CA CYS A 16 10.07 14.49 0.71
C CYS A 16 9.71 13.00 0.89
N MET A 17 10.61 12.08 0.53
CA MET A 17 10.42 10.65 0.74
C MET A 17 10.25 10.31 2.24
N HIS A 18 11.16 10.78 3.10
CA HIS A 18 11.08 10.53 4.54
C HIS A 18 9.84 11.16 5.18
N VAL A 19 9.51 12.40 4.83
CA VAL A 19 8.32 13.09 5.32
C VAL A 19 7.06 12.35 4.90
N THR A 20 6.98 11.89 3.65
CA THR A 20 5.82 11.12 3.16
C THR A 20 5.66 9.80 3.91
N GLY A 21 6.76 9.06 4.12
CA GLY A 21 6.74 7.83 4.91
C GLY A 21 6.32 8.08 6.35
N LEU A 22 6.84 9.13 6.99
CA LEU A 22 6.48 9.50 8.35
C LEU A 22 5.00 9.89 8.48
N ILE A 23 4.48 10.72 7.56
CA ILE A 23 3.07 11.11 7.53
C ILE A 23 2.17 9.86 7.47
N LYS A 24 2.49 8.91 6.58
CA LYS A 24 1.72 7.68 6.42
C LYS A 24 1.79 6.77 7.65
N TRP A 25 2.97 6.61 8.26
CA TRP A 25 3.11 5.90 9.54
C TRP A 25 2.28 6.54 10.64
N CYS A 26 2.39 7.86 10.81
CA CYS A 26 1.61 8.60 11.79
C CYS A 26 0.11 8.50 11.53
N TYR A 27 -0.31 8.51 10.26
CA TYR A 27 -1.71 8.32 9.88
C TYR A 27 -2.21 6.93 10.30
N CYS A 28 -1.49 5.86 9.95
CA CYS A 28 -1.86 4.50 10.33
C CYS A 28 -1.96 4.32 11.84
N ILE A 29 -1.05 4.91 12.61
CA ILE A 29 -1.05 4.83 14.07
C ILE A 29 -2.23 5.62 14.66
N ARG A 30 -2.41 6.86 14.21
CA ARG A 30 -3.43 7.77 14.75
C ARG A 30 -4.86 7.34 14.40
N TYR A 31 -5.06 6.83 13.20
CA TYR A 31 -6.38 6.49 12.65
C TYR A 31 -6.58 4.97 12.53
N ASN A 32 -5.83 4.18 13.30
CA ASN A 32 -5.93 2.72 13.36
C ASN A 32 -7.39 2.25 13.53
N GLU A 33 -8.10 2.78 14.52
CA GLU A 33 -9.47 2.35 14.82
C GLU A 33 -10.43 2.61 13.64
N GLU A 34 -10.26 3.75 12.95
CA GLU A 34 -11.04 4.09 11.76
C GLU A 34 -10.72 3.14 10.59
N ILE A 35 -9.44 2.83 10.38
CA ILE A 35 -8.99 1.88 9.36
C ILE A 35 -9.61 0.50 9.62
N VAL A 36 -9.53 0.00 10.86
CA VAL A 36 -10.13 -1.28 11.26
C VAL A 36 -11.63 -1.26 11.03
N HIS A 37 -12.31 -0.19 11.45
CA HIS A 37 -13.74 -0.05 11.26
C HIS A 37 -14.17 -0.04 9.78
N ILE A 38 -13.40 0.61 8.90
CA ILE A 38 -13.63 0.60 7.46
C ILE A 38 -13.47 -0.82 6.90
N VAL A 39 -12.39 -1.54 7.28
CA VAL A 39 -12.16 -2.92 6.84
C VAL A 39 -13.29 -3.84 7.32
N THR A 40 -13.73 -3.71 8.57
CA THR A 40 -14.87 -4.47 9.11
C THR A 40 -16.18 -4.17 8.37
N LYS A 41 -16.41 -2.92 7.96
CA LYS A 41 -17.57 -2.58 7.12
C LYS A 41 -17.49 -3.24 5.75
N LEU A 42 -16.31 -3.22 5.13
CA LEU A 42 -16.09 -3.85 3.83
C LEU A 42 -16.29 -5.37 3.89
N GLU A 43 -15.84 -6.01 4.96
CA GLU A 43 -16.06 -7.43 5.22
C GLU A 43 -17.56 -7.73 5.38
N LYS A 44 -18.30 -6.92 6.16
CA LYS A 44 -19.75 -7.06 6.28
C LYS A 44 -20.45 -6.93 4.92
N CYS A 45 -20.05 -5.97 4.10
CA CYS A 45 -20.56 -5.83 2.73
C CYS A 45 -20.26 -7.08 1.90
N HIS A 46 -19.05 -7.63 1.99
CA HIS A 46 -18.65 -8.85 1.29
C HIS A 46 -19.52 -10.05 1.68
N VAL A 47 -19.78 -10.24 2.99
CA VAL A 47 -20.65 -11.31 3.50
C VAL A 47 -22.09 -11.11 3.04
N LEU A 48 -22.61 -9.88 3.03
CA LEU A 48 -23.94 -9.60 2.51
C LEU A 48 -24.06 -9.93 1.03
N CYS A 49 -23.10 -9.53 0.19
CA CYS A 49 -23.06 -9.89 -1.23
C CYS A 49 -23.08 -11.41 -1.42
N GLN A 50 -22.32 -12.18 -0.62
CA GLN A 50 -22.36 -13.65 -0.66
C GLN A 50 -23.72 -14.23 -0.24
N GLN A 51 -24.40 -13.63 0.73
CA GLN A 51 -25.73 -14.09 1.17
C GLN A 51 -26.82 -13.83 0.13
N PHE A 52 -26.79 -12.66 -0.52
CA PHE A 52 -27.66 -12.36 -1.65
C PHE A 52 -27.47 -13.37 -2.78
N ASP A 53 -26.21 -13.67 -3.10
CA ASP A 53 -25.82 -14.66 -4.09
C ASP A 53 -26.35 -16.07 -3.79
N ASN A 54 -26.23 -16.54 -2.54
CA ASN A 54 -26.76 -17.85 -2.13
C ASN A 54 -28.31 -17.94 -2.18
N CYS A 55 -29.00 -16.81 -2.10
CA CYS A 55 -30.46 -16.73 -2.11
C CYS A 55 -31.06 -16.67 -3.52
N GLU A 56 -30.25 -16.33 -4.53
CA GLU A 56 -30.65 -16.27 -5.93
C GLU A 56 -30.09 -17.53 -6.62
N LYS A 57 -30.95 -18.52 -6.91
CA LYS A 57 -30.58 -19.86 -7.41
C LYS A 57 -29.98 -19.87 -8.85
N GLY A 58 -29.22 -18.86 -9.23
CA GLY A 58 -28.55 -18.73 -10.53
C GLY A 58 -27.06 -18.99 -10.38
N THR A 59 -26.59 -20.15 -10.83
CA THR A 59 -25.16 -20.53 -10.86
C THR A 59 -24.29 -19.52 -11.60
N SER A 60 -24.86 -18.73 -12.51
CA SER A 60 -24.18 -17.68 -13.27
C SER A 60 -23.86 -16.41 -12.47
N ILE A 61 -24.77 -15.95 -11.59
CA ILE A 61 -24.59 -14.72 -10.80
C ILE A 61 -23.49 -14.92 -9.74
N SER A 62 -23.44 -16.12 -9.14
CA SER A 62 -22.39 -16.50 -8.19
C SER A 62 -21.02 -16.54 -8.81
N GLN A 63 -20.95 -16.98 -10.06
CA GLN A 63 -19.70 -17.00 -10.81
C GLN A 63 -19.20 -15.57 -11.05
N ILE A 64 -20.08 -14.64 -11.45
CA ILE A 64 -19.72 -13.24 -11.70
C ILE A 64 -19.12 -12.57 -10.45
N TYR A 65 -19.75 -12.73 -9.28
CA TYR A 65 -19.20 -12.14 -8.05
C TYR A 65 -17.81 -12.68 -7.70
N LYS A 66 -17.65 -14.01 -7.79
CA LYS A 66 -16.39 -14.68 -7.50
C LYS A 66 -15.29 -14.25 -8.47
N ASP A 67 -15.62 -14.14 -9.75
CA ASP A 67 -14.68 -13.73 -10.79
C ASP A 67 -14.21 -12.28 -10.57
N GLU A 68 -15.11 -11.35 -10.25
CA GLU A 68 -14.75 -9.95 -9.93
C GLU A 68 -13.90 -9.85 -8.66
N MET A 69 -14.26 -10.57 -7.61
CA MET A 69 -13.49 -10.57 -6.36
C MET A 69 -12.13 -11.26 -6.52
N GLU A 70 -12.04 -12.31 -7.34
CA GLU A 70 -10.80 -12.98 -7.68
C GLU A 70 -9.90 -12.10 -8.55
N TYR A 71 -10.48 -11.35 -9.48
CA TYR A 71 -9.77 -10.33 -10.24
C TYR A 71 -9.18 -9.26 -9.32
N ALA A 72 -9.99 -8.68 -8.43
CA ALA A 72 -9.54 -7.68 -7.46
C ALA A 72 -8.42 -8.23 -6.56
N ARG A 73 -8.56 -9.47 -6.07
CA ARG A 73 -7.54 -10.17 -5.27
C ARG A 73 -6.23 -10.34 -6.04
N ARG A 74 -6.30 -10.78 -7.30
CA ARG A 74 -5.12 -11.03 -8.14
C ARG A 74 -4.34 -9.75 -8.38
N TRP A 75 -5.03 -8.67 -8.76
CA TRP A 75 -4.38 -7.38 -9.00
C TRP A 75 -3.87 -6.72 -7.74
N SER A 76 -4.60 -6.84 -6.62
CA SER A 76 -4.14 -6.39 -5.30
C SER A 76 -2.83 -7.08 -4.90
N ASN A 77 -2.77 -8.41 -5.01
CA ASN A 77 -1.56 -9.18 -4.70
C ASN A 77 -0.41 -8.83 -5.65
N TRP A 78 -0.68 -8.69 -6.95
CA TRP A 78 0.33 -8.31 -7.92
C TRP A 78 0.90 -6.92 -7.61
N TYR A 79 0.04 -5.95 -7.32
CA TYR A 79 0.45 -4.60 -6.97
C TYR A 79 1.28 -4.58 -5.68
N LEU A 80 0.86 -5.29 -4.64
CA LEU A 80 1.58 -5.36 -3.36
C LEU A 80 3.00 -5.89 -3.55
N TRP A 81 3.16 -7.02 -4.26
CA TRP A 81 4.49 -7.59 -4.50
C TRP A 81 5.36 -6.71 -5.37
N TRP A 82 4.81 -6.18 -6.47
CA TRP A 82 5.58 -5.39 -7.42
C TRP A 82 5.99 -4.03 -6.85
N SER A 83 5.08 -3.36 -6.14
CA SER A 83 5.37 -2.09 -5.47
C SER A 83 6.46 -2.26 -4.42
N LEU A 84 6.36 -3.27 -3.55
CA LEU A 84 7.37 -3.55 -2.53
C LEU A 84 8.76 -3.77 -3.14
N CYS A 85 8.85 -4.55 -4.22
CA CYS A 85 10.11 -4.79 -4.93
C CYS A 85 10.71 -3.51 -5.51
N ILE A 86 9.91 -2.68 -6.20
CA ILE A 86 10.37 -1.41 -6.78
C ILE A 86 10.87 -0.47 -5.69
N TYR A 87 10.12 -0.35 -4.61
CA TYR A 87 10.41 0.52 -3.49
C TYR A 87 11.72 0.12 -2.77
N ILE A 88 11.88 -1.17 -2.44
CA ILE A 88 13.12 -1.68 -1.83
C ILE A 88 14.29 -1.52 -2.79
N TYR A 89 14.11 -1.86 -4.07
CA TYR A 89 15.15 -1.68 -5.09
C TYR A 89 15.61 -0.23 -5.17
N GLY A 90 14.69 0.75 -5.12
CA GLY A 90 15.02 2.17 -5.12
C GLY A 90 15.95 2.57 -3.98
N VAL A 91 15.70 2.08 -2.77
CA VAL A 91 16.56 2.35 -1.60
C VAL A 91 17.92 1.66 -1.76
N ILE A 92 17.93 0.38 -2.13
CA ILE A 92 19.17 -0.38 -2.32
C ILE A 92 20.03 0.29 -3.39
N HIS A 93 19.44 0.66 -4.54
CA HIS A 93 20.13 1.35 -5.62
C HIS A 93 20.69 2.70 -5.16
N TRP A 94 19.90 3.49 -4.43
CA TRP A 94 20.34 4.78 -3.89
C TRP A 94 21.51 4.65 -2.91
N CYS A 95 21.42 3.71 -1.96
CA CYS A 95 22.44 3.48 -0.94
C CYS A 95 23.69 2.75 -1.48
N SER A 96 23.58 2.02 -2.60
CA SER A 96 24.72 1.34 -3.22
C SER A 96 25.71 2.32 -3.86
N ASN A 97 25.25 3.46 -4.39
CA ASN A 97 26.11 4.46 -5.04
C ASN A 97 27.29 4.95 -4.19
N PRO A 98 27.08 5.45 -2.94
CA PRO A 98 28.19 5.85 -2.07
C PRO A 98 29.10 4.69 -1.69
N PHE A 99 28.53 3.49 -1.49
CA PHE A 99 29.29 2.29 -1.13
C PHE A 99 30.22 1.85 -2.27
N LEU A 100 29.71 1.81 -3.50
CA LEU A 100 30.47 1.53 -4.72
C LEU A 100 31.55 2.59 -4.96
N ALA A 101 31.23 3.88 -4.76
CA ALA A 101 32.19 4.96 -4.88
C ALA A 101 33.34 4.83 -3.87
N HIS A 102 33.05 4.41 -2.64
CA HIS A 102 34.06 4.12 -1.62
C HIS A 102 34.95 2.93 -2.03
N LEU A 103 34.34 1.82 -2.44
CA LEU A 103 35.09 0.61 -2.85
C LEU A 103 36.01 0.88 -4.06
N LEU A 104 35.53 1.64 -5.04
CA LEU A 104 36.32 2.02 -6.22
C LEU A 104 37.46 2.99 -5.86
N ALA A 105 37.23 3.92 -4.93
CA ALA A 105 38.26 4.84 -4.47
C ALA A 105 39.39 4.11 -3.72
N ASP A 106 39.06 3.09 -2.91
CA ASP A 106 40.03 2.28 -2.17
C ASP A 106 40.90 1.43 -3.12
N HIS A 107 40.29 0.89 -4.18
CA HIS A 107 41.01 0.10 -5.18
C HIS A 107 41.94 0.94 -6.10
N THR A 108 41.66 2.25 -6.25
CA THR A 108 42.38 3.13 -7.18
C THR A 108 43.46 4.00 -6.49
N ASN A 109 43.38 4.24 -5.18
CA ASN A 109 44.22 5.21 -4.48
C ASN A 109 45.14 4.62 -3.40
N SER A 110 46.09 3.76 -3.79
CA SER A 110 47.36 3.65 -3.06
C SER A 110 48.27 4.89 -3.21
N ILE A 111 47.87 5.89 -4.01
CA ILE A 111 48.75 6.99 -4.46
C ILE A 111 48.40 8.38 -3.90
N ASN A 112 47.16 8.67 -3.45
CA ASN A 112 46.80 10.02 -2.96
C ASN A 112 45.82 9.97 -1.77
N GLN A 113 46.35 9.82 -0.56
CA GLN A 113 45.59 9.68 0.69
C GLN A 113 44.91 10.99 1.18
N THR A 114 45.17 12.14 0.57
CA THR A 114 44.86 13.45 1.17
C THR A 114 43.45 14.00 0.87
N PHE A 115 42.64 13.34 0.04
CA PHE A 115 41.29 13.82 -0.32
C PHE A 115 40.22 12.71 -0.34
N ARG A 116 40.21 11.83 0.67
CA ARG A 116 39.17 10.79 0.82
C ARG A 116 37.86 11.39 1.34
N LYS A 117 37.13 12.16 0.52
CA LYS A 117 35.76 12.56 0.85
C LYS A 117 34.83 11.36 0.73
N ILE A 118 34.61 10.68 1.86
CA ILE A 118 33.62 9.61 1.98
C ILE A 118 32.24 10.28 1.96
N ASN A 119 31.40 9.88 1.00
CA ASN A 119 30.03 10.41 0.92
C ASN A 119 29.07 9.38 1.51
N LEU A 120 28.22 9.82 2.44
CA LEU A 120 27.08 9.03 2.93
C LEU A 120 25.93 9.02 1.90
N PRO A 121 25.02 8.03 1.96
CA PRO A 121 23.80 7.97 1.11
C PRO A 121 22.98 9.25 1.10
N TYR A 122 22.91 9.92 2.26
CA TYR A 122 22.22 11.17 2.42
C TYR A 122 23.17 12.24 2.93
N ILE A 123 23.17 13.38 2.24
CA ILE A 123 23.99 14.53 2.59
C ILE A 123 23.31 15.24 3.75
N GLY A 124 24.02 15.31 4.88
CA GLY A 124 23.54 15.94 6.10
C GLY A 124 24.71 16.37 6.98
N TRP A 125 24.39 17.15 8.00
CA TRP A 125 25.33 17.46 9.07
C TRP A 125 25.18 16.41 10.18
N TYR A 126 26.30 15.87 10.64
CA TYR A 126 26.35 14.88 11.71
C TYR A 126 27.27 15.39 12.81
N PRO A 127 26.87 15.26 14.10
CA PRO A 127 27.69 15.70 15.23
C PRO A 127 28.86 14.73 15.53
N ILE A 128 29.17 13.80 14.63
CA ILE A 128 30.15 12.74 14.79
C ILE A 128 31.10 12.80 13.59
N ASP A 129 32.39 12.55 13.82
CA ASP A 129 33.38 12.49 12.76
C ASP A 129 33.18 11.23 11.90
N ILE A 130 32.98 11.43 10.60
CA ILE A 130 32.68 10.39 9.61
C ILE A 130 33.97 9.88 8.94
N ASP A 131 35.12 10.51 9.22
CA ASP A 131 36.41 10.04 8.71
C ASP A 131 36.84 8.72 9.37
N ASP A 132 36.34 8.45 10.58
CA ASP A 132 36.45 7.15 11.26
C ASP A 132 35.48 6.11 10.68
N MET A 133 36.00 4.89 10.45
CA MET A 133 35.25 3.83 9.77
C MET A 133 34.11 3.26 10.62
N GLU A 134 34.27 3.17 11.95
CA GLU A 134 33.21 2.66 12.83
C GLU A 134 32.02 3.63 12.85
N ASN A 135 32.31 4.92 13.03
CA ASN A 135 31.31 5.98 12.97
C ASN A 135 30.60 6.03 11.60
N PHE A 136 31.36 5.91 10.51
CA PHE A 136 30.80 5.85 9.16
C PHE A 136 29.79 4.70 9.00
N ILE A 137 30.17 3.48 9.41
CA ILE A 137 29.29 2.30 9.32
C ILE A 137 28.03 2.50 10.15
N CYS A 138 28.15 3.03 11.37
CA CYS A 138 27.00 3.32 12.22
C CYS A 138 26.03 4.32 11.57
N VAL A 139 26.53 5.44 11.06
CA VAL A 139 25.69 6.46 10.41
C VAL A 139 25.07 5.91 9.13
N TYR A 140 25.82 5.12 8.35
CA TYR A 140 25.31 4.46 7.15
C TYR A 140 24.15 3.50 7.46
N LEU A 141 24.30 2.64 8.47
CA LEU A 141 23.24 1.71 8.88
C LEU A 141 21.99 2.43 9.39
N LEU A 142 22.17 3.54 10.11
CA LEU A 142 21.06 4.38 10.57
C LEU A 142 20.31 5.02 9.39
N GLN A 143 21.05 5.55 8.41
CA GLN A 143 20.46 6.09 7.18
C GLN A 143 19.74 5.03 6.35
N PHE A 144 20.34 3.86 6.17
CA PHE A 144 19.77 2.75 5.42
C PHE A 144 18.48 2.25 6.07
N SER A 145 18.51 1.97 7.38
CA SER A 145 17.34 1.50 8.12
C SER A 145 16.21 2.53 8.16
N GLY A 146 16.51 3.82 8.36
CA GLY A 146 15.52 4.89 8.29
C GLY A 146 14.85 5.01 6.92
N SER A 147 15.60 4.76 5.86
CA SER A 147 15.10 4.82 4.47
C SER A 147 14.22 3.63 4.13
N ILE A 148 14.66 2.43 4.51
CA ILE A 148 13.83 1.22 4.40
C ILE A 148 12.52 1.41 5.18
N SER A 149 12.59 1.90 6.42
CA SER A 149 11.38 2.16 7.23
C SER A 149 10.42 3.15 6.57
N SER A 150 10.94 4.25 6.02
CA SER A 150 10.13 5.27 5.34
C SER A 150 9.44 4.71 4.10
N VAL A 151 10.19 3.97 3.29
CA VAL A 151 9.69 3.39 2.04
C VAL A 151 8.72 2.24 2.28
N LEU A 152 8.93 1.43 3.33
CA LEU A 152 7.94 0.46 3.79
C LEU A 152 6.62 1.16 4.17
N GLY A 153 6.68 2.23 4.97
CA GLY A 153 5.48 3.00 5.33
C GLY A 153 4.70 3.50 4.12
N ILE A 154 5.41 3.97 3.09
CA ILE A 154 4.82 4.36 1.80
C ILE A 154 4.15 3.16 1.12
N ALA A 155 4.89 2.07 0.94
CA ALA A 155 4.46 0.88 0.22
C ALA A 155 3.21 0.24 0.84
N TRP A 156 3.23 0.03 2.16
CA TRP A 156 2.13 -0.60 2.88
C TRP A 156 0.85 0.23 2.83
N PHE A 157 0.97 1.54 3.02
CA PHE A 157 -0.19 2.43 2.97
C PHE A 157 -0.77 2.53 1.56
N ASP A 158 0.06 2.71 0.53
CA ASP A 158 -0.42 2.81 -0.85
C ASP A 158 -1.03 1.50 -1.34
N ALA A 159 -0.41 0.36 -0.99
CA ALA A 159 -0.97 -0.95 -1.25
C ALA A 159 -2.32 -1.13 -0.54
N PHE A 160 -2.41 -0.79 0.75
CA PHE A 160 -3.68 -0.85 1.49
C PHE A 160 -4.76 0.00 0.82
N TYR A 161 -4.45 1.26 0.48
CA TYR A 161 -5.38 2.17 -0.18
C TYR A 161 -5.87 1.61 -1.52
N ILE A 162 -4.97 1.13 -2.38
CA ILE A 162 -5.31 0.59 -3.70
C ILE A 162 -6.12 -0.70 -3.57
N CYS A 163 -5.75 -1.60 -2.65
CA CYS A 163 -6.53 -2.82 -2.38
C CYS A 163 -7.97 -2.50 -1.95
N MET A 164 -8.14 -1.51 -1.07
CA MET A 164 -9.47 -1.06 -0.63
C MET A 164 -10.29 -0.54 -1.81
N VAL A 165 -9.70 0.31 -2.66
CA VAL A 165 -10.36 0.83 -3.86
C VAL A 165 -10.75 -0.31 -4.80
N LEU A 166 -9.86 -1.27 -5.07
CA LEU A 166 -10.16 -2.41 -5.94
C LEU A 166 -11.32 -3.26 -5.43
N ILE A 167 -11.35 -3.57 -4.12
CA ILE A 167 -12.44 -4.36 -3.54
C ILE A 167 -13.76 -3.59 -3.60
N ILE A 168 -13.74 -2.29 -3.29
CA ILE A 168 -14.93 -1.43 -3.39
C ILE A 168 -15.44 -1.38 -4.84
N CYS A 169 -14.54 -1.21 -5.81
CA CYS A 169 -14.90 -1.23 -7.23
C CYS A 169 -15.52 -2.57 -7.65
N ALA A 170 -14.94 -3.71 -7.25
CA ALA A 170 -15.49 -5.02 -7.56
C ALA A 170 -16.89 -5.22 -6.95
N GLN A 171 -17.10 -4.79 -5.70
CA GLN A 171 -18.42 -4.83 -5.07
C GLN A 171 -19.45 -3.95 -5.79
N PHE A 172 -19.07 -2.74 -6.21
CA PHE A 172 -19.96 -1.86 -6.97
C PHE A 172 -20.27 -2.38 -8.37
N GLN A 173 -19.27 -2.92 -9.07
CA GLN A 173 -19.47 -3.54 -10.38
C GLN A 173 -20.46 -4.69 -10.29
N TYR A 174 -20.30 -5.57 -9.30
CA TYR A 174 -21.24 -6.65 -9.02
C TYR A 174 -22.67 -6.13 -8.79
N ILE A 175 -22.84 -5.12 -7.92
CA ILE A 175 -24.16 -4.53 -7.64
C ILE A 175 -24.75 -3.92 -8.92
N ASN A 176 -23.95 -3.22 -9.72
CA ASN A 176 -24.42 -2.63 -10.97
C ASN A 176 -24.88 -3.70 -11.97
N THR A 177 -24.11 -4.79 -12.13
CA THR A 177 -24.47 -5.92 -12.96
C THR A 177 -25.76 -6.61 -12.49
N ILE A 178 -25.98 -6.72 -11.17
CA ILE A 178 -27.26 -7.21 -10.65
C ILE A 178 -28.38 -6.25 -11.03
N LEU A 179 -28.23 -4.96 -10.75
CA LEU A 179 -29.26 -3.95 -11.01
C LEU A 179 -29.64 -3.87 -12.49
N GLU A 180 -28.68 -4.00 -13.41
CA GLU A 180 -28.93 -4.02 -14.86
C GLU A 180 -29.63 -5.29 -15.32
N ASN A 181 -29.29 -6.45 -14.76
CA ASN A 181 -29.93 -7.73 -15.10
C ASN A 181 -31.29 -7.92 -14.41
N THR A 182 -31.58 -7.09 -13.41
CA THR A 182 -32.81 -7.11 -12.66
C THR A 182 -33.82 -6.22 -13.36
N ASP A 183 -34.68 -6.81 -14.19
CA ASP A 183 -35.79 -6.10 -14.83
C ASP A 183 -36.71 -5.54 -13.72
N PHE A 184 -36.61 -4.23 -13.47
CA PHE A 184 -37.18 -3.54 -12.30
C PHE A 184 -38.70 -3.72 -12.17
N HIS A 185 -39.38 -4.14 -13.24
CA HIS A 185 -40.80 -4.43 -13.24
C HIS A 185 -41.16 -5.76 -12.54
N ASN A 186 -40.26 -6.75 -12.53
CA ASN A 186 -40.44 -8.04 -11.85
C ASN A 186 -39.76 -8.10 -10.46
N ALA A 187 -38.73 -7.28 -10.26
CA ALA A 187 -37.93 -7.28 -9.03
C ALA A 187 -38.64 -6.69 -7.82
N THR A 188 -39.47 -5.67 -8.03
CA THR A 188 -40.39 -5.13 -7.02
C THR A 188 -41.37 -6.20 -6.54
N PHE A 189 -41.93 -6.97 -7.47
CA PHE A 189 -42.82 -8.10 -7.16
C PHE A 189 -42.11 -9.25 -6.44
N ALA A 190 -40.86 -9.54 -6.82
CA ALA A 190 -40.06 -10.57 -6.17
C ALA A 190 -39.60 -10.16 -4.76
N LEU A 191 -39.26 -8.88 -4.56
CA LEU A 191 -38.92 -8.29 -3.28
C LEU A 191 -40.14 -8.25 -2.35
N GLU A 192 -41.29 -7.83 -2.86
CA GLU A 192 -42.56 -7.82 -2.12
C GLU A 192 -42.96 -9.23 -1.68
N ARG A 193 -42.80 -10.23 -2.55
CA ARG A 193 -43.03 -11.65 -2.22
C ARG A 193 -42.04 -12.17 -1.18
N LYS A 194 -40.75 -11.82 -1.25
CA LYS A 194 -39.74 -12.20 -0.24
C LYS A 194 -40.02 -11.52 1.11
N LEU A 195 -40.45 -10.26 1.10
CA LEU A 195 -40.84 -9.52 2.31
C LEU A 195 -42.08 -10.14 2.98
N LYS A 196 -43.08 -10.52 2.16
CA LYS A 196 -44.31 -11.16 2.62
C LYS A 196 -44.05 -12.53 3.23
N ASN A 197 -43.22 -13.36 2.61
CA ASN A 197 -42.81 -14.65 3.17
C ASN A 197 -42.02 -14.50 4.48
N CYS A 198 -41.20 -13.45 4.61
CA CYS A 198 -40.48 -13.16 5.85
C CYS A 198 -41.41 -12.71 6.97
N LEU A 199 -42.41 -11.87 6.64
CA LEU A 199 -43.44 -11.43 7.57
C LEU A 199 -44.33 -12.59 8.06
N ASP A 200 -44.76 -13.47 7.17
CA ASP A 200 -45.57 -14.65 7.53
C ASP A 200 -44.80 -15.62 8.44
N CYS A 201 -43.50 -15.78 8.21
CA CYS A 201 -42.62 -16.57 9.08
C CYS A 201 -42.51 -15.96 10.48
N HIS A 202 -42.39 -14.63 10.59
CA HIS A 202 -42.37 -13.94 11.89
C HIS A 202 -43.73 -13.97 12.62
N VAL A 203 -44.85 -13.91 11.90
CA VAL A 203 -46.20 -14.00 12.50
C VAL A 203 -46.48 -15.39 13.07
N GLN A 204 -45.93 -16.46 12.49
CA GLN A 204 -46.02 -17.82 13.06
C GLN A 204 -45.22 -18.00 14.35
N ILE A 205 -44.17 -17.21 14.56
CA ILE A 205 -43.31 -17.26 15.76
C ILE A 205 -43.91 -16.47 16.93
N ILE A 206 -44.78 -15.49 16.65
CA ILE A 206 -45.40 -14.60 17.66
C ILE A 206 -46.72 -15.19 18.23
N LYS A 207 -47.26 -16.25 17.64
CA LYS A 207 -48.35 -17.05 18.22
C LYS A 207 -47.81 -18.14 19.13
#